data_AF-A0AAU2D0D5-F1
#
_entry.id   AF-A0AAU2D0D5-F1
#
_cell.length_a   1.000
_cell.length_b   1.000
_cell.length_c   1.000
_cell.angle_alpha   90.00
_cell.angle_beta   90.00
_cell.angle_gamma   90.00
#
_symmetry.space_group_name_H-M   'P 1'
#
loop_
_entity.id
_entity.type
_entity.pdbx_description
1 polymer ?
#
loop_
_entity_poly.entity_id
_entity_poly.type
_entity_poly.pdbx_seq_one_letter_code
_entity_poly.pdbx_strand_id
1 'polypeptide(L)'
;MSVHKFVGELERVDSSLAEGAEAPPVLATFLVTTSVGAIDYVARLRAVLSAAIRTTNQADFDSETISETLIPDWFAEVTRGSVVVGRDHVASSGSQQYVSRRGEEPWELQDWLFCFDPQLRGWAWWDVTQLSNDAVVLWVDSSGEPAFPCEELRWLAYACGAKYVDGPLVRRLSEWRKSHQDPAT
;
A
#
# COMPACT_ATOMS: atom_id res chain seq x y z
N MET A 1 2.89 18.34 -0.17
CA MET A 1 3.65 17.63 0.88
C MET A 1 5.02 18.29 1.10
N SER A 2 5.52 18.45 2.33
CA SER A 2 6.88 18.97 2.59
C SER A 2 7.93 17.90 2.29
N VAL A 3 9.12 18.28 1.79
CA VAL A 3 10.25 17.38 1.49
C VAL A 3 10.58 16.43 2.65
N HIS A 4 10.43 16.90 3.89
CA HIS A 4 10.65 16.08 5.09
C HIS A 4 9.63 14.93 5.28
N LYS A 5 8.37 15.12 4.85
CA LYS A 5 7.33 14.08 4.97
C LYS A 5 7.58 12.94 3.98
N PHE A 6 8.12 13.26 2.80
CA PHE A 6 8.52 12.28 1.78
C PHE A 6 9.69 11.40 2.22
N VAL A 7 10.80 12.00 2.68
CA VAL A 7 12.00 11.26 3.09
C VAL A 7 11.65 10.26 4.20
N GLY A 8 10.88 10.71 5.21
CA GLY A 8 10.44 9.82 6.27
C GLY A 8 9.49 8.71 5.80
N GLU A 9 8.64 8.96 4.81
CA GLU A 9 7.76 7.92 4.25
C GLU A 9 8.56 6.84 3.51
N LEU A 10 9.48 7.25 2.63
CA LEU A 10 10.30 6.30 1.87
C LEU A 10 11.22 5.49 2.77
N GLU A 11 11.81 6.12 3.79
CA GLU A 11 12.59 5.42 4.82
C GLU A 11 11.76 4.36 5.54
N ARG A 12 10.51 4.68 5.91
CA ARG A 12 9.59 3.71 6.54
C ARG A 12 9.21 2.57 5.61
N VAL A 13 9.02 2.82 4.31
CA VAL A 13 8.78 1.78 3.31
C VAL A 13 9.99 0.85 3.18
N ASP A 14 11.20 1.41 3.10
CA ASP A 14 12.42 0.65 2.81
C ASP A 14 12.97 -0.10 4.05
N SER A 15 12.85 0.47 5.25
CA SER A 15 13.57 -0.02 6.44
C SER A 15 12.67 -0.53 7.59
N SER A 16 11.35 -0.39 7.53
CA SER A 16 10.42 -0.70 8.63
C SER A 16 10.64 0.09 9.93
N LEU A 17 11.59 1.02 9.97
CA LEU A 17 11.94 1.76 11.17
C LEU A 17 11.17 3.07 11.19
N ALA A 18 10.03 3.08 11.88
CA ALA A 18 9.36 4.32 12.28
C ALA A 18 9.88 4.85 13.64
N GLU A 19 10.97 4.29 14.17
CA GLU A 19 11.56 4.72 15.44
C GLU A 19 12.05 6.17 15.36
N GLY A 20 11.55 7.03 16.26
CA GLY A 20 11.96 8.43 16.37
C GLY A 20 11.21 9.41 15.48
N ALA A 21 10.32 8.96 14.57
CA ALA A 21 9.46 9.85 13.81
C ALA A 21 8.41 10.53 14.71
N GLU A 22 8.09 11.81 14.44
CA GLU A 22 6.95 12.48 15.06
C GLU A 22 5.66 11.78 14.59
N ALA A 23 5.17 10.88 15.43
CA ALA A 23 4.11 9.97 15.06
C ALA A 23 2.73 10.57 15.34
N PRO A 24 1.78 10.45 14.40
CA PRO A 24 0.43 10.98 14.60
C PRO A 24 -0.24 10.25 15.78
N PRO A 25 -1.17 10.91 16.50
CA PRO A 25 -1.82 10.30 17.67
C PRO A 25 -2.66 9.06 17.31
N VAL A 26 -3.10 8.98 16.05
CA VAL A 26 -3.88 7.89 15.48
C VAL A 26 -3.34 7.51 14.11
N LEU A 27 -3.57 6.26 13.73
CA LEU A 27 -3.25 5.70 12.42
C LEU A 27 -4.49 5.00 11.86
N ALA A 28 -4.66 5.03 10.55
CA ALA A 28 -5.62 4.18 9.88
C ALA A 28 -4.99 2.82 9.61
N THR A 29 -5.79 1.76 9.78
CA THR A 29 -5.33 0.38 9.63
C THR A 29 -6.13 -0.40 8.64
N PHE A 30 -5.44 -1.24 7.87
CA PHE A 30 -6.05 -2.27 7.05
C PHE A 30 -5.61 -3.64 7.56
N LEU A 31 -6.58 -4.47 7.93
CA LEU A 31 -6.31 -5.86 8.29
C LEU A 31 -6.34 -6.68 7.01
N VAL A 32 -5.24 -7.39 6.73
CA VAL A 32 -5.08 -8.14 5.49
C VAL A 32 -4.85 -9.61 5.80
N THR A 33 -5.64 -10.48 5.17
CA THR A 33 -5.37 -11.92 5.08
C THR A 33 -4.75 -12.20 3.72
N THR A 34 -3.63 -12.93 3.67
CA THR A 34 -2.82 -13.12 2.46
C THR A 34 -2.95 -14.52 1.87
N SER A 35 -2.72 -14.65 0.57
CA SER A 35 -2.63 -15.94 -0.15
C SER A 35 -1.22 -16.51 -0.19
N VAL A 36 -0.23 -15.67 0.05
CA VAL A 36 1.19 -16.01 0.17
C VAL A 36 1.64 -15.79 1.62
N GLY A 37 2.85 -16.23 1.96
CA GLY A 37 3.42 -15.97 3.29
C GLY A 37 3.51 -14.46 3.57
N ALA A 38 3.28 -14.05 4.81
CA ALA A 38 3.27 -12.64 5.22
C ALA A 38 4.59 -11.92 4.85
N ILE A 39 5.73 -12.60 4.95
CA ILE A 39 7.04 -12.07 4.56
C ILE A 39 7.08 -11.74 3.05
N ASP A 40 6.66 -12.68 2.20
CA ASP A 40 6.63 -12.50 0.74
C ASP A 40 5.63 -11.41 0.34
N TYR A 41 4.47 -11.39 1.00
CA TYR A 41 3.45 -10.36 0.80
C TYR A 41 4.01 -8.96 1.11
N VAL A 42 4.66 -8.79 2.26
CA VAL A 42 5.26 -7.51 2.68
C VAL A 42 6.38 -7.09 1.74
N ALA A 43 7.23 -8.02 1.30
CA ALA A 43 8.29 -7.72 0.34
C ALA A 43 7.72 -7.19 -0.98
N ARG A 44 6.68 -7.84 -1.52
CA ARG A 44 5.99 -7.39 -2.74
C ARG A 44 5.35 -6.02 -2.56
N LEU A 45 4.67 -5.81 -1.44
CA LEU A 45 4.02 -4.54 -1.09
C LEU A 45 5.03 -3.38 -1.06
N ARG A 46 6.14 -3.57 -0.34
CA ARG A 46 7.20 -2.56 -0.22
C ARG A 46 7.86 -2.26 -1.55
N ALA A 47 8.11 -3.29 -2.38
CA ALA A 47 8.70 -3.10 -3.69
C ALA A 47 7.86 -2.17 -4.58
N VAL A 48 6.54 -2.38 -4.62
CA VAL A 48 5.63 -1.53 -5.41
C VAL A 48 5.46 -0.15 -4.79
N LEU A 49 5.27 -0.04 -3.46
CA LEU A 49 5.16 1.26 -2.79
C LEU A 49 6.41 2.12 -2.97
N SER A 50 7.59 1.55 -2.77
CA SER A 50 8.86 2.25 -2.94
C SER A 50 9.02 2.75 -4.37
N ALA A 51 8.69 1.91 -5.36
CA ALA A 51 8.70 2.30 -6.77
C ALA A 51 7.70 3.42 -7.09
N ALA A 52 6.46 3.31 -6.62
CA ALA A 52 5.42 4.32 -6.84
C ALA A 52 5.77 5.67 -6.21
N ILE A 53 6.18 5.68 -4.94
CA ILE A 53 6.56 6.88 -4.20
C ILE A 53 7.77 7.58 -4.85
N ARG A 54 8.78 6.81 -5.29
CA ARG A 54 9.94 7.38 -6.00
C ARG A 54 9.55 7.97 -7.35
N THR A 55 8.70 7.25 -8.09
CA THR A 55 8.18 7.68 -9.39
C THR A 55 7.40 8.99 -9.26
N THR A 56 6.43 9.05 -8.36
CA THR A 56 5.55 10.21 -8.22
C THR A 56 6.23 11.41 -7.61
N ASN A 57 7.24 11.22 -6.76
CA ASN A 57 8.01 12.34 -6.23
C ASN A 57 8.86 13.05 -7.30
N GLN A 58 9.15 12.38 -8.42
CA GLN A 58 9.87 12.96 -9.56
C GLN A 58 8.94 13.34 -10.72
N ALA A 59 7.65 13.05 -10.59
CA ALA A 59 6.69 13.24 -11.66
C ALA A 59 6.29 14.72 -11.80
N ASP A 60 6.05 15.12 -13.03
CA ASP A 60 5.29 16.32 -13.37
C ASP A 60 3.83 15.91 -13.52
N PHE A 61 2.99 16.27 -12.55
CA PHE A 61 1.57 15.92 -12.54
C PHE A 61 0.72 16.74 -13.52
N ASP A 62 1.29 17.78 -14.14
CA ASP A 62 0.65 18.50 -15.24
C ASP A 62 0.84 17.77 -16.59
N SER A 63 1.68 16.73 -16.63
CA SER A 63 1.86 15.82 -17.78
C SER A 63 0.67 14.88 -17.96
N GLU A 64 0.43 14.44 -19.21
CA GLU A 64 -0.58 13.43 -19.53
C GLU A 64 -0.21 12.02 -19.01
N THR A 65 1.07 11.77 -18.74
CA THR A 65 1.56 10.45 -18.32
C THR A 65 2.68 10.55 -17.29
N ILE A 66 2.74 9.54 -16.42
CA ILE A 66 3.78 9.32 -15.42
C ILE A 66 4.66 8.15 -15.87
N SER A 67 5.97 8.26 -15.64
CA SER A 67 6.93 7.20 -15.96
C SER A 67 6.60 5.90 -15.23
N GLU A 68 6.51 4.79 -15.97
CA GLU A 68 6.27 3.45 -15.39
C GLU A 68 7.58 2.70 -15.09
N THR A 69 8.74 3.31 -15.36
CA THR A 69 10.04 2.62 -15.46
C THR A 69 10.44 1.87 -14.18
N LEU A 70 10.07 2.39 -13.02
CA LEU A 70 10.41 1.78 -11.73
C LEU A 70 9.38 0.73 -11.28
N ILE A 71 8.21 0.69 -11.91
CA ILE A 71 7.11 -0.16 -11.50
C ILE A 71 7.42 -1.61 -11.87
N PRO A 72 7.29 -2.57 -10.93
CA PRO A 72 7.53 -3.98 -11.25
C PRO A 72 6.62 -4.47 -12.38
N ASP A 73 7.20 -5.14 -13.38
CA ASP A 73 6.48 -5.64 -14.56
C ASP A 73 5.24 -6.46 -14.20
N TRP A 74 5.33 -7.32 -13.18
CA TRP A 74 4.22 -8.15 -12.75
C TRP A 74 3.04 -7.32 -12.20
N PHE A 75 3.32 -6.18 -11.58
CA PHE A 75 2.29 -5.29 -11.05
C PHE A 75 1.69 -4.46 -12.17
N ALA A 76 2.54 -3.94 -13.06
CA ALA A 76 2.10 -3.22 -14.26
C ALA A 76 1.21 -4.11 -15.15
N GLU A 77 1.54 -5.39 -15.33
CA GLU A 77 0.74 -6.34 -16.11
C GLU A 77 -0.70 -6.48 -15.61
N VAL A 78 -0.92 -6.57 -14.30
CA VAL A 78 -2.27 -6.75 -13.73
C VAL A 78 -3.04 -5.44 -13.57
N THR A 79 -2.34 -4.30 -13.69
CA THR A 79 -2.89 -2.95 -13.57
C THR A 79 -3.04 -2.29 -14.95
N ARG A 80 -3.43 -3.04 -15.98
CA ARG A 80 -3.68 -2.51 -17.35
C ARG A 80 -5.16 -2.63 -17.73
N GLY A 81 -6.04 -2.35 -16.76
CA GLY A 81 -7.51 -2.28 -16.91
C GLY A 81 -8.22 -3.49 -17.50
N SER A 82 -7.56 -4.66 -17.54
CA SER A 82 -8.21 -5.91 -17.90
C SER A 82 -7.73 -7.04 -17.01
N VAL A 83 -8.64 -7.96 -16.68
CA VAL A 83 -8.32 -9.18 -15.92
C VAL A 83 -7.54 -10.10 -16.85
N VAL A 84 -6.26 -9.80 -17.06
CA VAL A 84 -5.35 -10.68 -17.77
C VAL A 84 -4.85 -11.72 -16.78
N VAL A 85 -4.80 -12.98 -17.20
CA VAL A 85 -3.96 -13.97 -16.53
C VAL A 85 -2.51 -13.54 -16.79
N GLY A 86 -2.01 -12.67 -15.92
CA GLY A 86 -0.62 -12.24 -15.92
C GLY A 86 0.29 -13.43 -15.62
N ARG A 87 1.59 -13.26 -15.91
CA ARG A 87 2.58 -14.32 -15.66
C ARG A 87 2.75 -14.59 -14.17
N ASP A 88 2.48 -13.58 -13.34
CA ASP A 88 2.47 -13.71 -11.90
C ASP A 88 1.08 -14.14 -11.41
N HIS A 89 0.99 -15.39 -10.95
CA HIS A 89 -0.25 -15.98 -10.45
C HIS A 89 -0.77 -15.32 -9.16
N VAL A 90 0.12 -14.77 -8.32
CA VAL A 90 -0.26 -14.10 -7.08
C VAL A 90 -0.99 -12.81 -7.42
N ALA A 91 -0.41 -11.99 -8.28
CA ALA A 91 -0.99 -10.74 -8.74
C ALA A 91 -2.29 -10.95 -9.51
N SER A 92 -2.33 -11.94 -10.41
CA SER A 92 -3.53 -12.27 -11.18
C SER A 92 -4.69 -12.72 -10.27
N SER A 93 -4.40 -13.59 -9.29
CA SER A 93 -5.40 -14.05 -8.32
C SER A 93 -5.87 -12.89 -7.43
N GLY A 94 -4.95 -12.03 -7.01
CA GLY A 94 -5.22 -10.84 -6.23
C GLY A 94 -6.17 -9.87 -6.94
N SER A 95 -5.86 -9.53 -8.20
CA SER A 95 -6.71 -8.71 -9.06
C SER A 95 -8.13 -9.28 -9.18
N GLN A 96 -8.27 -10.59 -9.40
CA GLN A 96 -9.58 -11.26 -9.44
C GLN A 96 -10.33 -11.15 -8.10
N GLN A 97 -9.63 -11.24 -6.96
CA GLN A 97 -10.24 -11.08 -5.64
C GLN A 97 -10.71 -9.64 -5.39
N TYR A 98 -9.96 -8.64 -5.85
CA TYR A 98 -10.39 -7.24 -5.79
C TYR A 98 -11.69 -7.05 -6.57
N VAL A 99 -11.71 -7.43 -7.85
CA VAL A 99 -12.89 -7.31 -8.73
C VAL A 99 -14.10 -8.03 -8.13
N SER A 100 -13.92 -9.27 -7.69
CA SER A 100 -14.99 -10.09 -7.10
C SER A 100 -15.61 -9.47 -5.85
N ARG A 101 -14.79 -8.84 -5.00
CA ARG A 101 -15.24 -8.30 -3.70
C ARG A 101 -15.72 -6.86 -3.76
N ARG A 102 -15.15 -6.06 -4.65
CA ARG A 102 -15.49 -4.65 -4.81
C ARG A 102 -16.58 -4.43 -5.85
N GLY A 103 -16.73 -5.36 -6.80
CA GLY A 103 -17.59 -5.16 -7.97
C GLY A 103 -17.04 -4.06 -8.90
N GLU A 104 -15.74 -3.80 -8.82
CA GLU A 104 -15.02 -2.76 -9.55
C GLU A 104 -14.14 -3.40 -10.63
N GLU A 105 -13.79 -2.62 -11.66
CA GLU A 105 -12.87 -3.07 -12.70
C GLU A 105 -11.42 -3.03 -12.19
N PRO A 106 -10.50 -3.80 -12.81
CA PRO A 106 -9.07 -3.62 -12.58
C PRO A 106 -8.64 -2.18 -12.82
N TRP A 107 -7.70 -1.71 -12.01
CA TRP A 107 -7.15 -0.37 -12.18
C TRP A 107 -6.33 -0.26 -13.46
N GLU A 108 -6.37 0.91 -14.08
CA GLU A 108 -5.39 1.33 -15.08
C GLU A 108 -4.15 1.91 -14.38
N LEU A 109 -2.96 1.58 -14.88
CA LEU A 109 -1.71 1.87 -14.16
C LEU A 109 -1.47 3.37 -14.05
N GLN A 110 -1.78 4.12 -15.10
CA GLN A 110 -1.65 5.57 -15.09
C GLN A 110 -2.57 6.18 -14.04
N ASP A 111 -3.86 5.82 -14.04
CA ASP A 111 -4.83 6.30 -13.05
C ASP A 111 -4.38 5.97 -11.61
N TRP A 112 -3.87 4.75 -11.41
CA TRP A 112 -3.32 4.32 -10.13
C TRP A 112 -2.10 5.17 -9.72
N LEU A 113 -1.17 5.46 -10.63
CA LEU A 113 -0.01 6.33 -10.37
C LEU A 113 -0.43 7.77 -10.07
N PHE A 114 -1.46 8.30 -10.74
CA PHE A 114 -1.98 9.64 -10.46
C PHE A 114 -2.56 9.76 -9.04
N CYS A 115 -3.12 8.69 -8.47
CA CYS A 115 -3.54 8.67 -7.06
C CYS A 115 -2.38 8.81 -6.06
N PHE A 116 -1.13 8.65 -6.50
CA PHE A 116 0.06 8.86 -5.68
C PHE A 116 0.58 10.30 -5.72
N ASP A 117 -0.16 11.25 -6.30
CA ASP A 117 0.14 12.68 -6.19
C ASP A 117 0.24 13.10 -4.71
N PRO A 118 1.43 13.52 -4.24
CA PRO A 118 1.63 13.91 -2.85
C PRO A 118 0.84 15.17 -2.42
N GLN A 119 0.25 15.91 -3.36
CA GLN A 119 -0.63 17.05 -3.06
C GLN A 119 -2.07 16.61 -2.81
N LEU A 120 -2.51 15.51 -3.42
CA LEU A 120 -3.90 15.05 -3.38
C LEU A 120 -4.09 13.81 -2.50
N ARG A 121 -3.04 12.99 -2.33
CA ARG A 121 -3.10 11.75 -1.58
C ARG A 121 -3.35 12.02 -0.09
N GLY A 122 -4.48 11.53 0.40
CA GLY A 122 -4.96 11.74 1.77
C GLY A 122 -4.29 10.87 2.84
N TRP A 123 -3.30 10.04 2.47
CA TRP A 123 -2.61 9.16 3.38
C TRP A 123 -1.11 9.08 3.08
N ALA A 124 -0.31 8.68 4.07
CA ALA A 124 1.09 8.34 3.91
C ALA A 124 1.39 6.97 4.55
N TRP A 125 2.30 6.21 3.95
CA TRP A 125 2.73 4.95 4.53
C TRP A 125 3.35 5.17 5.92
N TRP A 126 2.90 4.36 6.88
CA TRP A 126 3.48 4.33 8.22
C TRP A 126 4.29 3.07 8.41
N ASP A 127 3.66 1.89 8.39
CA ASP A 127 4.33 0.64 8.72
C ASP A 127 3.49 -0.59 8.35
N VAL A 128 4.04 -1.79 8.56
CA VAL A 128 3.32 -3.05 8.50
C VAL A 128 3.71 -3.94 9.67
N THR A 129 2.72 -4.52 10.35
CA THR A 129 2.95 -5.51 11.40
C THR A 129 2.45 -6.88 10.97
N GLN A 130 3.29 -7.90 11.14
CA GLN A 130 2.89 -9.29 10.95
C GLN A 130 2.10 -9.79 12.17
N LEU A 131 0.92 -10.37 11.93
CA LEU A 131 0.10 -10.99 12.98
C LEU A 131 0.28 -12.51 13.02
N SER A 132 0.43 -13.13 11.86
CA SER A 132 0.63 -14.57 11.66
C SER A 132 1.39 -14.82 10.36
N ASN A 133 1.55 -16.08 9.94
CA ASN A 133 2.14 -16.42 8.65
C ASN A 133 1.31 -15.95 7.44
N ASP A 134 0.04 -15.62 7.63
CA ASP A 134 -0.92 -15.30 6.57
C ASP A 134 -1.80 -14.06 6.87
N ALA A 135 -1.42 -13.28 7.88
CA ALA A 135 -2.12 -12.06 8.24
C ALA A 135 -1.17 -10.94 8.63
N VAL A 136 -1.46 -9.73 8.15
CA VAL A 136 -0.72 -8.50 8.47
C VAL A 136 -1.67 -7.34 8.74
N VAL A 137 -1.19 -6.33 9.44
CA VAL A 137 -1.84 -5.01 9.58
C VAL A 137 -1.01 -4.00 8.82
N LEU A 138 -1.62 -3.34 7.84
CA LEU A 138 -1.03 -2.16 7.19
C LEU A 138 -1.40 -0.93 8.01
N TRP A 139 -0.41 -0.09 8.31
CA TRP A 139 -0.58 1.16 9.04
C TRP A 139 -0.31 2.32 8.09
N VAL A 140 -1.24 3.27 8.04
CA VAL A 140 -1.09 4.51 7.27
C VAL A 140 -1.48 5.72 8.13
N ASP A 141 -0.76 6.82 7.91
CA ASP A 141 -1.12 8.12 8.46
C ASP A 141 -2.17 8.77 7.55
N SER A 142 -3.44 8.80 7.98
CA SER A 142 -4.54 9.49 7.29
C SER A 142 -4.74 10.94 7.78
N SER A 143 -3.77 11.52 8.49
CA SER A 143 -3.89 12.80 9.18
C SER A 143 -5.06 12.84 10.19
N GLY A 144 -5.48 11.68 10.70
CA GLY A 144 -6.60 11.53 11.63
C GLY A 144 -7.98 11.41 10.98
N GLU A 145 -8.07 11.44 9.65
CA GLU A 145 -9.35 11.26 8.96
C GLU A 145 -9.82 9.80 9.03
N PRO A 146 -11.06 9.55 9.47
CA PRO A 146 -11.62 8.20 9.57
C PRO A 146 -12.06 7.63 8.21
N ALA A 147 -12.30 8.50 7.23
CA ALA A 147 -12.64 8.13 5.87
C ALA A 147 -11.78 8.98 4.91
N PHE A 148 -11.05 8.31 4.02
CA PHE A 148 -10.19 8.95 3.03
C PHE A 148 -10.14 8.07 1.77
N PRO A 149 -9.88 8.65 0.58
CA PRO A 149 -9.62 7.87 -0.63
C PRO A 149 -8.44 6.92 -0.40
N CYS A 150 -8.67 5.62 -0.63
CA CYS A 150 -7.69 4.57 -0.38
C CYS A 150 -7.90 3.32 -1.25
N GLU A 151 -8.65 3.43 -2.35
CA GLU A 151 -8.87 2.30 -3.24
C GLU A 151 -7.58 1.87 -3.95
N GLU A 152 -6.70 2.82 -4.26
CA GLU A 152 -5.35 2.59 -4.77
C GLU A 152 -4.51 1.72 -3.82
N LEU A 153 -4.68 1.89 -2.50
CA LEU A 153 -4.07 1.04 -1.48
C LEU A 153 -4.70 -0.34 -1.44
N ARG A 154 -6.03 -0.43 -1.54
CA ARG A 154 -6.73 -1.72 -1.56
C ARG A 154 -6.34 -2.52 -2.79
N TRP A 155 -6.34 -1.89 -3.97
CA TRP A 155 -5.87 -2.48 -5.22
C TRP A 155 -4.47 -3.05 -5.06
N LEU A 156 -3.54 -2.23 -4.57
CA LEU A 156 -2.17 -2.63 -4.29
C LEU A 156 -2.12 -3.85 -3.35
N ALA A 157 -2.84 -3.81 -2.23
CA ALA A 157 -2.89 -4.92 -1.28
C ALA A 157 -3.35 -6.23 -1.95
N TYR A 158 -4.41 -6.16 -2.75
CA TYR A 158 -4.90 -7.30 -3.52
C TYR A 158 -3.87 -7.80 -4.53
N ALA A 159 -3.32 -6.93 -5.39
CA ALA A 159 -2.29 -7.29 -6.37
C ALA A 159 -1.01 -7.87 -5.74
N CYS A 160 -0.69 -7.53 -4.48
CA CYS A 160 0.41 -8.13 -3.75
C CYS A 160 0.09 -9.52 -3.16
N GLY A 161 -1.17 -9.96 -3.20
CA GLY A 161 -1.61 -11.27 -2.75
C GLY A 161 -2.57 -11.25 -1.55
N ALA A 162 -3.35 -10.19 -1.34
CA ALA A 162 -4.42 -10.23 -0.35
C ALA A 162 -5.57 -11.13 -0.82
N LYS A 163 -6.10 -11.95 0.08
CA LYS A 163 -7.39 -12.66 -0.06
C LYS A 163 -8.54 -11.79 0.43
N TYR A 164 -8.28 -11.00 1.46
CA TYR A 164 -9.26 -10.16 2.13
C TYR A 164 -8.55 -8.94 2.73
N VAL A 165 -9.18 -7.77 2.60
CA VAL A 165 -8.73 -6.50 3.17
C VAL A 165 -9.91 -5.88 3.90
N ASP A 166 -9.77 -5.67 5.20
CA ASP A 166 -10.76 -4.98 6.05
C ASP A 166 -10.25 -3.60 6.47
N GLY A 167 -11.16 -2.65 6.66
CA GLY A 167 -10.85 -1.26 6.98
C GLY A 167 -10.97 -0.28 5.79
N PRO A 168 -10.52 0.99 5.96
CA PRO A 168 -9.68 1.44 7.06
C PRO A 168 -10.44 1.51 8.40
N LEU A 169 -9.72 1.21 9.49
CA LEU A 169 -10.16 1.45 10.86
C LEU A 169 -9.15 2.36 11.57
N VAL A 170 -9.63 3.41 12.24
CA VAL A 170 -8.76 4.31 13.02
C VAL A 170 -8.38 3.64 14.33
N ARG A 171 -7.08 3.57 14.61
CA ARG A 171 -6.49 3.02 15.84
C ARG A 171 -5.54 4.01 16.49
N ARG A 172 -5.36 3.89 17.80
CA ARG A 172 -4.40 4.74 18.52
C ARG A 172 -2.97 4.30 18.19
N LEU A 173 -2.05 5.26 18.09
CA LEU A 173 -0.63 4.97 17.93
C LEU A 173 -0.06 4.03 19.01
N SER A 174 -0.61 4.10 20.22
CA SER A 174 -0.24 3.18 21.31
C SER A 174 -0.49 1.71 20.99
N GLU A 175 -1.46 1.40 20.13
CA GLU A 175 -1.72 0.02 19.69
C GLU A 175 -0.62 -0.47 18.73
N TRP A 176 -0.18 0.38 17.80
CA TRP A 176 0.98 0.10 16.94
C TRP A 176 2.26 -0.12 17.76
N ARG A 177 2.49 0.71 18.80
CA ARG A 177 3.65 0.53 19.68
C ARG A 177 3.63 -0.82 20.40
N LYS A 178 2.45 -1.26 20.86
CA LYS A 178 2.30 -2.58 21.51
C LYS A 178 2.58 -3.73 20.55
N SER A 179 2.15 -3.62 19.30
CA SER A 179 2.35 -4.67 18.30
C SER A 179 3.82 -4.87 17.89
N HIS A 180 4.70 -3.93 18.25
CA HIS A 180 6.16 -4.04 18.08
C HIS A 180 6.91 -4.50 19.34
N GLN A 181 6.23 -4.49 20.50
CA GLN A 181 6.81 -4.92 21.79
C GLN A 181 6.54 -6.40 22.08
N ASP A 182 5.41 -6.93 21.60
CA ASP A 182 5.08 -8.36 21.61
C ASP A 182 5.04 -8.89 20.17
N PRO A 183 6.18 -9.24 19.55
CA PRO A 183 6.14 -10.05 18.34
C PRO A 183 5.48 -11.38 18.72
N ALA A 184 4.40 -11.74 18.02
CA ALA A 184 3.62 -12.94 18.29
C ALA A 184 4.54 -14.14 18.58
N THR A 185 4.33 -14.76 19.75
CA THR A 185 5.10 -15.92 20.25
C THR A 185 4.89 -17.15 19.39
#